data_AF-A0A937JBG3-F1
#
_entry.id   AF-A0A937JBG3-F1
#
_cell.length_a   1.000
_cell.length_b   1.000
_cell.length_c   1.000
_cell.angle_alpha   90.00
_cell.angle_beta   90.00
_cell.angle_gamma   90.00
#
_symmetry.space_group_name_H-M   'P 1'
#
loop_
_entity.id
_entity.type
_entity.pdbx_description
1 polymer ?
#
loop_
_entity_poly.entity_id
_entity_poly.type
_entity_poly.pdbx_seq_one_letter_code
_entity_poly.pdbx_strand_id
1 'polypeptide(L)'
;MSQFKTIVTLVAWFNFSLAIAGLIKFLPLIYLLLRSALGLPPDLFFEVADAGDSDHYSDYGWSLDLISDTPLIMLVWVLVLWALRTTCGHTMIFPWRSE
;
A
#
# COMPACT_ATOMS: atom_id res chain seq x y z
N MET A 1 -4.35 31.40 -8.22
CA MET A 1 -3.39 30.31 -7.90
C MET A 1 -2.93 29.72 -9.23
N SER A 2 -1.62 29.63 -9.49
CA SER A 2 -1.10 29.12 -10.77
C SER A 2 -1.53 27.65 -10.97
N GLN A 3 -1.99 27.30 -12.17
CA GLN A 3 -2.42 25.94 -12.55
C GLN A 3 -1.37 24.88 -12.18
N PHE A 4 -0.09 25.23 -12.33
CA PHE A 4 1.05 24.39 -11.95
C PHE A 4 1.05 24.01 -10.45
N LYS A 5 0.77 24.98 -9.57
CA LYS A 5 0.76 24.75 -8.11
C LYS A 5 -0.37 23.78 -7.72
N THR A 6 -1.53 23.90 -8.36
CA THR A 6 -2.65 22.97 -8.13
C THR A 6 -2.31 21.54 -8.55
N ILE A 7 -1.68 21.35 -9.72
CA ILE A 7 -1.28 20.02 -10.21
C ILE A 7 -0.27 19.38 -9.26
N VAL A 8 0.75 20.12 -8.85
CA VAL A 8 1.77 19.63 -7.89
C VAL A 8 1.12 19.18 -6.58
N THR A 9 0.24 20.00 -6.01
CA THR A 9 -0.47 19.65 -4.77
C THR A 9 -1.32 18.38 -4.94
N LEU A 10 -2.04 18.23 -6.06
CA LEU A 10 -2.82 17.03 -6.33
C LEU A 10 -1.93 15.79 -6.45
N VAL A 11 -0.83 15.87 -7.21
CA VAL A 11 0.12 14.75 -7.35
C VAL A 11 0.72 14.36 -6.00
N ALA A 12 1.08 15.34 -5.16
CA ALA A 12 1.57 15.08 -3.81
C ALA A 12 0.51 14.38 -2.93
N TRP A 13 -0.76 14.78 -3.02
CA TRP A 13 -1.86 14.11 -2.32
C TRP A 13 -2.07 12.67 -2.81
N PHE A 14 -2.08 12.45 -4.12
CA PHE A 14 -2.20 11.10 -4.68
C PHE A 14 -1.04 10.21 -4.25
N ASN A 15 0.18 10.72 -4.27
CA ASN A 15 1.36 9.97 -3.85
C ASN A 15 1.36 9.66 -2.34
N PHE A 16 0.88 10.59 -1.52
CA PHE A 16 0.68 10.36 -0.09
C PHE A 16 -0.38 9.29 0.18
N SER A 17 -1.51 9.36 -0.53
CA SER A 17 -2.56 8.33 -0.46
C SER A 17 -2.07 6.96 -0.92
N LEU A 18 -1.20 6.90 -1.94
CA LEU A 18 -0.57 5.66 -2.41
C LEU A 18 0.25 5.01 -1.29
N ALA A 19 0.99 5.81 -0.50
CA ALA A 19 1.74 5.30 0.66
C ALA A 19 0.80 4.73 1.74
N ILE A 20 -0.29 5.43 2.04
CA ILE A 20 -1.29 4.96 3.01
C ILE A 20 -1.95 3.66 2.53
N ALA A 21 -2.38 3.61 1.26
CA ALA A 21 -2.96 2.40 0.67
C ALA A 21 -1.97 1.22 0.71
N GLY A 22 -0.70 1.49 0.40
CA GLY A 22 0.39 0.52 0.53
C GLY A 22 0.62 0.05 1.96
N LEU A 23 0.30 0.84 3.00
CA LEU A 23 0.38 0.42 4.39
C LEU A 23 -0.86 -0.39 4.82
N ILE A 24 -2.05 0.08 4.44
CA ILE A 24 -3.34 -0.55 4.77
C ILE A 24 -3.42 -1.97 4.19
N LYS A 25 -2.83 -2.21 3.01
CA LYS A 25 -2.87 -3.54 2.38
C LYS A 25 -2.25 -4.64 3.25
N PHE A 26 -1.40 -4.31 4.22
CA PHE A 26 -0.79 -5.29 5.13
C PHE A 26 -1.64 -5.64 6.36
N LEU A 27 -2.80 -4.99 6.57
CA LEU A 27 -3.68 -5.30 7.69
C LEU A 27 -4.07 -6.79 7.79
N PRO A 28 -4.39 -7.50 6.69
CA PRO A 28 -4.69 -8.93 6.76
C PRO A 28 -3.51 -9.76 7.28
N LEU A 29 -2.27 -9.39 6.94
CA LEU A 29 -1.07 -10.08 7.41
C LEU A 29 -0.77 -9.79 8.89
N ILE A 30 -0.98 -8.54 9.34
CA ILE A 30 -0.87 -8.17 10.76
C ILE A 30 -1.90 -8.93 11.59
N TYR A 31 -3.12 -9.03 11.08
CA TYR A 31 -4.20 -9.78 11.72
C TYR A 31 -3.85 -11.26 11.88
N LEU A 32 -3.34 -11.90 10.83
CA LEU A 32 -2.88 -13.29 10.88
C LEU A 32 -1.72 -13.48 11.87
N LEU A 33 -0.74 -12.57 11.87
CA LEU A 33 0.37 -12.61 12.81
C LEU A 33 -0.09 -12.50 14.27
N LEU A 34 -1.09 -11.65 14.55
CA LEU A 34 -1.64 -11.50 15.88
C LEU A 34 -2.42 -12.74 16.33
N ARG A 35 -3.23 -13.31 15.42
CA ARG A 35 -3.97 -14.56 15.66
C ARG A 35 -3.02 -15.73 15.96
N SER A 36 -1.96 -15.89 15.16
CA SER A 36 -0.98 -16.97 15.34
C SER A 36 -0.21 -16.79 16.65
N ALA A 37 0.16 -15.56 17.02
CA ALA A 37 0.78 -15.26 18.30
C ALA A 37 -0.12 -15.58 19.51
N LEU A 38 -1.45 -15.53 19.33
CA LEU A 38 -2.45 -15.83 20.36
C LEU A 38 -2.92 -17.30 20.36
N GLY A 39 -2.44 -18.13 19.43
CA GLY A 39 -2.84 -19.54 19.32
C GLY A 39 -4.31 -19.75 18.96
N LEU A 40 -4.95 -18.77 18.32
CA LEU A 40 -6.36 -18.85 17.94
C LEU A 40 -6.53 -19.67 16.64
N PRO A 41 -7.59 -20.49 16.55
CA PRO A 41 -7.89 -21.24 15.32
C PRO A 41 -8.26 -20.31 14.15
N PRO A 42 -8.07 -20.75 12.89
CA PRO A 42 -8.45 -19.97 11.71
C PRO A 42 -9.97 -19.76 11.67
N ASP A 43 -10.40 -18.56 11.27
CA ASP A 43 -11.80 -18.14 11.27
C ASP A 43 -12.41 -18.03 9.85
N LEU A 44 -13.75 -18.01 9.79
CA LEU A 44 -14.61 -18.00 8.58
C LEU A 44 -14.18 -16.99 7.50
N PHE A 45 -13.56 -15.86 7.87
CA PHE A 45 -13.05 -14.88 6.91
C PHE A 45 -11.94 -15.47 6.01
N PHE A 46 -11.12 -16.35 6.57
CA PHE A 46 -10.07 -17.05 5.85
C PHE A 46 -10.61 -18.23 5.05
N GLU A 47 -11.68 -18.90 5.53
CA GLU A 47 -12.42 -19.91 4.76
C GLU A 47 -13.07 -19.32 3.50
N VAL A 48 -13.52 -18.05 3.54
CA VAL A 48 -14.02 -17.35 2.34
C VAL A 48 -12.89 -16.92 1.40
N ALA A 49 -11.69 -16.65 1.93
CA ALA A 49 -10.50 -16.47 1.09
C ALA A 49 -10.02 -17.79 0.45
N ASP A 50 -10.34 -18.93 1.07
CA ASP A 50 -10.05 -20.30 0.66
C ASP A 50 -11.12 -20.88 -0.31
N ALA A 51 -12.37 -20.40 -0.24
CA ALA A 51 -13.49 -20.87 -1.06
C ALA A 51 -13.37 -20.57 -2.58
N GLY A 52 -12.27 -19.96 -3.01
CA GLY A 52 -12.02 -19.56 -4.40
C GLY A 52 -11.31 -20.59 -5.27
N ASP A 53 -10.66 -21.61 -4.71
CA ASP A 53 -9.90 -22.57 -5.53
C ASP A 53 -9.93 -23.99 -4.94
N SER A 54 -10.38 -24.95 -5.74
CA SER A 54 -10.56 -26.35 -5.33
C SER A 54 -9.37 -27.24 -5.69
N ASP A 55 -8.28 -26.63 -6.19
CA ASP A 55 -7.05 -27.32 -6.60
C ASP A 55 -5.89 -26.96 -5.68
N HIS A 56 -5.75 -27.66 -4.54
CA HIS A 56 -4.49 -27.95 -3.82
C HIS A 56 -3.36 -26.88 -3.83
N TYR A 57 -3.68 -25.59 -3.82
CA TYR A 57 -2.74 -24.47 -3.84
C TYR A 57 -2.74 -23.82 -2.45
N SER A 58 -1.55 -23.56 -1.93
CA SER A 58 -1.33 -23.19 -0.53
C SER A 58 -2.33 -22.18 0.01
N ASP A 59 -2.84 -22.43 1.23
CA ASP A 59 -3.71 -21.57 2.06
C ASP A 59 -3.29 -20.08 2.11
N TYR A 60 -2.05 -19.77 1.74
CA TYR A 60 -1.45 -18.44 1.77
C TYR A 60 -1.17 -17.82 0.40
N GLY A 61 -1.73 -18.34 -0.70
CA GLY A 61 -1.48 -17.83 -2.07
C GLY A 61 -1.78 -16.34 -2.24
N TRP A 62 -2.88 -15.87 -1.64
CA TRP A 62 -3.25 -14.46 -1.61
C TRP A 62 -2.21 -13.58 -0.90
N SER A 63 -1.50 -14.11 0.09
CA SER A 63 -0.49 -13.34 0.84
C SER A 63 0.76 -13.11 0.01
N LEU A 64 1.10 -14.07 -0.86
CA LEU A 64 2.24 -13.99 -1.76
C LEU A 64 1.98 -12.93 -2.83
N ASP A 65 0.79 -12.91 -3.41
CA ASP A 65 0.34 -11.88 -4.35
C ASP A 65 0.42 -10.47 -3.71
N LEU A 66 -0.13 -10.35 -2.50
CA LEU A 66 -0.12 -9.10 -1.73
C LEU A 66 1.29 -8.55 -1.46
N ILE A 67 2.26 -9.45 -1.16
CA ILE A 67 3.67 -9.10 -0.92
C ILE A 67 4.37 -8.77 -2.24
N SER A 68 4.13 -9.57 -3.28
CA SER A 68 4.75 -9.47 -4.61
C SER A 68 4.52 -8.10 -5.26
N ASP A 69 3.36 -7.49 -5.04
CA ASP A 69 3.04 -6.16 -5.59
C ASP A 69 3.70 -4.98 -4.85
N THR A 70 4.27 -5.22 -3.66
CA THR A 70 4.84 -4.16 -2.81
C THR A 70 6.03 -3.43 -3.44
N PRO A 71 7.04 -4.12 -4.02
CA PRO A 71 8.18 -3.45 -4.62
C PRO A 71 7.77 -2.52 -5.76
N LEU A 72 6.75 -2.89 -6.55
CA LEU A 72 6.25 -2.07 -7.65
C LEU A 72 5.57 -0.80 -7.13
N ILE A 73 4.71 -0.91 -6.12
CA ILE A 73 4.06 0.25 -5.48
C ILE A 73 5.10 1.19 -4.86
N MET A 74 6.11 0.63 -4.18
CA MET A 74 7.20 1.41 -3.58
C MET A 74 8.05 2.10 -4.65
N LEU A 75 8.33 1.44 -5.77
CA LEU A 75 9.05 2.03 -6.90
C LEU A 75 8.26 3.23 -7.46
N VAL A 76 6.97 3.06 -7.76
CA VAL A 76 6.11 4.15 -8.25
C VAL A 76 6.10 5.30 -7.27
N TRP A 77 5.95 5.02 -5.97
CA TRP A 77 5.94 6.05 -4.94
C TRP A 77 7.27 6.84 -4.85
N VAL A 78 8.41 6.15 -4.90
CA VAL A 78 9.74 6.79 -4.92
C VAL A 78 9.95 7.61 -6.19
N LEU A 79 9.51 7.09 -7.34
CA LEU A 79 9.64 7.78 -8.62
C LEU A 79 8.82 9.06 -8.65
N VAL A 80 7.60 9.04 -8.12
CA VAL A 80 6.75 10.23 -8.00
C VAL A 80 7.34 11.23 -6.99
N LEU A 81 7.86 10.76 -5.84
CA LEU A 81 8.59 11.64 -4.92
C LEU A 81 9.81 12.30 -5.57
N TRP A 82 10.56 11.53 -6.36
CA TRP A 82 11.72 12.04 -7.08
C TRP A 82 11.31 13.09 -8.13
N ALA A 83 10.24 12.85 -8.89
CA ALA A 83 9.68 13.81 -9.84
C ALA A 83 9.18 15.10 -9.17
N LEU A 84 8.52 14.98 -8.00
CA LEU A 84 8.11 16.14 -7.21
C LEU A 84 9.32 16.93 -6.70
N ARG A 85 10.38 16.23 -6.28
CA ARG A 85 11.62 16.87 -5.83
C ARG A 85 12.34 17.61 -6.95
N THR A 86 12.42 17.02 -8.15
CA THR A 86 13.09 17.67 -9.29
C THR A 86 12.30 18.87 -9.82
N THR A 87 10.98 18.83 -9.76
CA THR A 87 10.12 19.93 -10.25
C THR A 87 9.95 21.08 -9.25
N CYS A 88 9.94 20.80 -7.95
CA CYS A 88 9.72 21.83 -6.91
C CYS A 88 10.97 22.20 -6.12
N GLY A 89 12.08 21.46 -6.27
CA GLY A 89 13.34 21.71 -5.54
C GLY A 89 13.37 21.20 -4.09
N HIS A 90 12.21 20.82 -3.53
CA HIS A 90 12.07 20.27 -2.19
C HIS A 90 11.27 18.94 -2.20
N THR A 91 11.48 18.10 -1.19
CA THR A 91 10.76 16.81 -1.10
C THR A 91 9.40 17.01 -0.43
N MET A 92 8.31 16.98 -1.22
CA MET A 92 6.94 17.07 -0.71
C MET A 92 6.42 15.70 -0.26
N ILE A 93 6.80 15.28 0.95
CA ILE A 93 6.25 14.07 1.59
C ILE A 93 4.88 14.34 2.23
N PHE A 94 4.72 15.53 2.82
CA PHE A 94 3.48 15.95 3.47
C PHE A 94 2.82 17.06 2.64
N PRO A 95 1.75 16.76 1.89
CA PRO A 95 1.16 17.71 0.93
C PRO A 95 0.58 18.98 1.57
N TRP A 96 0.32 18.97 2.88
CA TRP A 96 -0.14 20.14 3.65
C TRP A 96 0.98 21.03 4.19
N ARG A 97 2.25 20.59 4.15
CA ARG A 97 3.38 21.48 4.42
C ARG A 97 3.80 22.14 3.11
N SER A 98 3.10 23.21 2.76
CA SER A 98 3.59 24.16 1.76
C SER A 98 4.55 25.10 2.48
N GLU A 99 5.85 24.84 2.35
CA GLU A 99 6.84 25.90 2.57
C GLU A 99 6.69 26.99 1.50
#